data_AF-A0A5C4URP2-F1
#
_entry.id   AF-A0A5C4URP2-F1
#
_cell.length_a   1.000
_cell.length_b   1.000
_cell.length_c   1.000
_cell.angle_alpha   90.00
_cell.angle_beta   90.00
_cell.angle_gamma   90.00
#
_symmetry.space_group_name_H-M   'P 1'
#
loop_
_entity.id
_entity.type
_entity.pdbx_description
1 polymer ?
#
loop_
_entity_poly.entity_id
_entity_poly.type
_entity_poly.pdbx_seq_one_letter_code
_entity_poly.pdbx_strand_id
1 'polypeptide(L)' 'MSGEEDDCSGPHRQCQACSGQRVEIRETLYLSDTGQAQGVAAPHGCWHCAGYGFYCTAAPRCVRPLVG' A
#
# COMPACT_ATOMS: atom_id res chain seq x y z
N MET A 1 17.37 -13.12 -3.08
CA MET A 1 16.44 -12.01 -3.34
C MET A 1 16.86 -11.41 -4.67
N SER A 2 16.14 -11.73 -5.74
CA SER A 2 16.47 -11.38 -7.12
C SER A 2 16.22 -9.89 -7.36
N GLY A 3 17.30 -9.13 -7.53
CA GLY A 3 17.30 -7.69 -7.80
C GLY A 3 16.92 -7.34 -9.25
N GLU A 4 15.70 -7.69 -9.66
CA GLU A 4 15.12 -7.29 -10.95
C GLU A 4 14.02 -6.23 -10.80
N GLU A 5 13.65 -5.86 -9.55
CA GLU A 5 12.63 -4.84 -9.28
C GLU A 5 13.14 -3.39 -9.36
N ASP A 6 14.46 -3.16 -9.39
CA ASP A 6 15.08 -1.82 -9.37
C ASP A 6 15.27 -1.16 -10.75
N ASP A 7 15.08 -1.88 -11.85
CA ASP A 7 15.43 -1.39 -13.21
C ASP A 7 14.29 -0.72 -13.97
N CYS A 8 13.16 -0.42 -13.31
CA CYS A 8 12.09 0.31 -13.97
C CYS A 8 12.38 1.81 -14.04
N SER A 9 12.68 2.32 -15.24
CA SER A 9 12.99 3.75 -15.47
C SER A 9 11.79 4.71 -15.35
N GLY A 10 10.61 4.22 -14.95
CA GLY A 10 9.39 5.04 -14.81
C GLY A 10 8.57 5.20 -16.10
N PRO A 11 7.50 6.03 -16.08
CA PRO A 11 7.21 7.05 -15.07
C PRO A 11 6.54 6.51 -13.81
N HIS A 12 7.12 6.85 -12.66
CA HIS A 12 6.52 6.65 -11.34
C HIS A 12 5.84 7.94 -10.87
N ARG A 13 4.52 7.92 -10.76
CA ARG A 13 3.73 9.04 -10.23
C ARG A 13 3.43 8.78 -8.77
N GLN A 14 3.80 9.71 -7.89
CA GLN A 14 3.47 9.63 -6.46
C GLN A 14 1.97 9.40 -6.27
N CYS A 15 1.63 8.45 -5.40
CA CYS A 15 0.23 8.19 -5.06
C CYS A 15 -0.38 9.41 -4.38
N GLN A 16 -1.48 9.93 -4.93
CA GLN A 16 -2.15 11.12 -4.41
C GLN A 16 -3.02 10.82 -3.17
N ALA A 17 -3.37 9.55 -2.92
CA ALA A 17 -4.18 9.19 -1.77
C ALA A 17 -3.37 9.11 -0.47
N CYS A 18 -2.17 8.54 -0.50
CA CYS A 18 -1.27 8.47 0.65
C CYS A 18 -0.08 9.43 0.57
N SER A 19 -0.02 10.29 -0.44
CA SER A 19 1.11 11.21 -0.69
C SER A 19 2.47 10.51 -0.69
N GLY A 20 2.53 9.26 -1.14
CA GLY A 20 3.74 8.43 -1.14
C GLY A 20 4.10 7.76 0.19
N GLN A 21 3.30 7.93 1.26
CA GLN A 21 3.57 7.34 2.57
C GLN A 21 3.36 5.83 2.65
N ARG A 22 2.80 5.21 1.60
CA ARG A 22 2.54 3.76 1.48
C ARG A 22 1.50 3.21 2.46
N VAL A 23 1.02 4.02 3.40
CA VAL A 23 0.01 3.63 4.40
C VAL A 23 -1.23 4.53 4.35
N GLU A 24 -2.35 3.99 4.82
CA GLU A 24 -3.57 4.72 5.13
C GLU A 24 -3.98 4.41 6.58
N ILE A 25 -4.54 5.38 7.30
CA ILE A 25 -5.04 5.17 8.66
C ILE A 25 -6.51 4.77 8.58
N ARG A 26 -6.86 3.61 9.13
CA ARG A 26 -8.24 3.11 9.19
C ARG A 26 -8.53 2.52 10.55
N GLU A 27 -9.82 2.40 10.86
CA GLU A 27 -10.26 1.70 12.05
C GLU A 27 -9.96 0.20 11.91
N THR A 28 -9.27 -0.34 12.91
CA THR A 28 -9.01 -1.77 13.09
C THR A 28 -9.62 -2.21 14.40
N LEU A 29 -10.28 -3.36 14.38
CA LEU A 29 -10.81 -3.97 15.59
C LEU A 29 -9.71 -4.76 16.29
N TYR A 30 -9.37 -4.32 17.50
CA TYR A 30 -8.61 -5.14 18.45
C TYR A 30 -9.61 -5.99 19.24
N LEU A 31 -9.40 -7.31 19.22
CA LEU A 31 -10.21 -8.25 19.99
C LEU A 31 -9.43 -8.70 21.21
N SER A 32 -9.98 -8.48 22.41
CA SER A 32 -9.42 -9.03 23.64
C SER A 32 -9.61 -10.55 23.70
N ASP A 33 -8.84 -11.20 24.57
CA ASP A 33 -9.01 -12.62 24.94
C ASP A 33 -10.40 -12.94 25.52
N THR A 34 -11.06 -11.94 26.08
CA THR A 34 -12.43 -11.97 26.63
C THR A 34 -13.52 -11.66 25.58
N GLY A 35 -13.13 -11.48 24.31
CA GLY A 35 -14.05 -11.28 23.18
C GLY A 35 -14.63 -9.87 23.07
N GLN A 36 -14.10 -8.89 23.80
CA GLN A 36 -14.48 -7.49 23.64
C GLN A 36 -13.71 -6.89 22.46
N ALA A 37 -14.43 -6.22 21.56
CA ALA A 37 -13.83 -5.52 20.42
C ALA A 37 -13.69 -4.03 20.74
N GLN A 38 -12.52 -3.46 20.43
CA GLN A 38 -12.29 -2.03 20.46
C GLN A 38 -11.76 -1.55 19.12
N GLY A 39 -12.38 -0.51 18.57
CA GLY A 39 -11.87 0.20 17.41
C GLY A 39 -10.64 1.03 17.77
N VAL A 40 -9.54 0.81 17.05
CA VAL A 40 -8.31 1.60 17.15
C VAL A 40 -7.90 2.11 15.77
N ALA A 41 -7.42 3.35 15.70
CA ALA A 41 -6.84 3.87 14.46
C ALA A 41 -5.48 3.21 14.24
N ALA A 42 -5.33 2.48 13.15
CA ALA A 42 -4.11 1.74 12.84
C ALA A 42 -3.68 1.93 11.38
N PRO A 43 -2.37 1.84 11.09
CA PRO A 43 -1.86 1.90 9.73
C PRO A 43 -2.16 0.61 8.96
N HIS A 44 -2.66 0.76 7.74
CA HIS A 44 -2.83 -0.28 6.74
C HIS A 44 -2.02 0.07 5.50
N GLY A 45 -1.65 -0.93 4.69
CA GLY A 45 -1.11 -0.66 3.36
C GLY A 45 -2.11 0.17 2.56
N CYS A 46 -1.66 1.27 1.96
CA CYS A 46 -2.54 2.12 1.16
C CYS A 46 -3.09 1.31 -0.01
N TRP A 47 -4.41 1.08 -0.03
CA TRP A 47 -5.03 0.22 -1.03
C TRP A 47 -4.86 0.79 -2.44
N HIS A 48 -4.92 2.11 -2.56
CA HIS A 48 -4.79 2.83 -3.82
C HIS A 48 -3.48 2.53 -4.55
N CYS A 49 -2.34 2.53 -3.85
CA CYS A 49 -1.04 2.21 -4.45
C CYS A 49 -0.51 0.84 -4.02
N ALA A 50 -1.35 0.01 -3.41
CA ALA A 50 -0.99 -1.32 -2.93
C ALA A 50 0.30 -1.35 -2.07
N GLY A 51 0.54 -0.29 -1.29
CA GLY A 51 1.74 -0.16 -0.46
C GLY A 51 3.02 0.29 -1.19
N TYR A 52 3.01 0.54 -2.50
CA TYR A 52 4.20 0.96 -3.25
C TYR A 52 4.50 2.47 -3.11
N GLY A 53 3.49 3.29 -2.83
CA GLY A 53 3.63 4.75 -2.69
C GLY A 53 3.62 5.51 -4.03
N PHE A 54 3.54 4.79 -5.15
CA PHE A 54 3.46 5.36 -6.49
C PHE A 54 2.64 4.45 -7.42
N TYR A 55 2.33 4.97 -8.60
CA TYR A 55 1.83 4.21 -9.74
C TYR A 55 2.89 4.20 -10.84
N CYS A 56 3.20 3.00 -11.36
CA CYS A 56 3.95 2.88 -12.59
C CYS A 56 3.01 2.91 -13.79
N THR A 57 3.35 3.74 -14.77
CA THR A 57 2.61 3.87 -16.05
C THR A 57 3.34 3.23 -17.24
N ALA A 58 4.50 2.60 -17.00
CA ALA A 58 5.21 1.84 -18.02
C ALA A 58 4.45 0.55 -18.40
N ALA A 59 4.76 0.02 -19.59
CA ALA A 59 4.27 -1.27 -20.07
C ALA A 59 5.47 -2.19 -20.36
N PRO A 60 5.67 -3.28 -19.56
CA PRO A 60 4.88 -3.71 -18.41
C PRO A 60 5.10 -2.82 -17.16
N ARG A 61 4.12 -2.82 -16.25
CA ARG A 61 4.24 -2.10 -14.98
C ARG A 61 5.17 -2.87 -14.04
N CYS A 62 6.12 -2.19 -13.42
CA CYS A 62 7.00 -2.79 -12.41
C CYS A 62 6.28 -3.09 -11.08
N VAL A 63 5.20 -2.38 -10.80
CA VAL A 63 4.35 -2.61 -9.63
C VAL A 63 2.94 -2.98 -10.10
N ARG A 64 2.41 -4.09 -9.57
CA ARG A 64 1.03 -4.53 -9.81
C ARG A 64 0.21 -4.19 -8.56
N PRO A 65 -0.97 -3.55 -8.69
CA PRO A 65 -1.86 -3.41 -7.55
C PRO A 65 -2.15 -4.78 -6.90
N LEU A 66 -2.24 -4.84 -5.57
CA LEU A 66 -2.49 -6.07 -4.81
C LEU A 66 -3.88 -6.68 -5.05
N VAL A 67 -4.74 -6.02 -5.83
CA VAL A 67 -6.01 -6.56 -6.34
C VAL A 67 -6.19 -6.17 -7.80
N GLY A 68 -6.42 -7.18 -8.63
CA GLY A 68 -6.93 -7.10 -9.99
C GLY A 68 -8.22 -7.88 -10.08
#